data_AF-A0A380WK13-F1
#
_entry.id   AF-A0A380WK13-F1
#
_cell.length_a   1.000
_cell.length_b   1.000
_cell.length_c   1.000
_cell.angle_alpha   90.00
_cell.angle_beta   90.00
_cell.angle_gamma   90.00
#
_symmetry.space_group_name_H-M   'P 1'
#
loop_
_entity.id
_entity.type
_entity.pdbx_description
1 polymer ?
#
loop_
_entity_poly.entity_id
_entity_poly.type
_entity_poly.pdbx_seq_one_letter_code
_entity_poly.pdbx_strand_id
1 'polypeptide(L)'
;MTALAARNEQTTVAARLASRSDLTAFFMNLTDEIGADGYMLVAIAQDQERDNLQIIASNWIYDAIQLAGHALIAGLAQGPFASAPGARPQSLLASQAPAILGGEEARLLDVLGHAEIFALRLHVGRQRLFVLFSAAEAGRIDPNVMPRTQLECCYALSQAPSVLAAATMQDPLSDRERECLFWVSEGKTTDDVALILGVSSNTVNSYITHAIQKLSASNRAMAIATAIRSGII
;
A
#
# COMPACT_ATOMS: atom_id res chain seq x y z
N MET A 1 1.91 42.72 13.04
CA MET A 1 2.73 42.41 14.24
C MET A 1 1.78 42.15 15.39
N THR A 2 1.59 40.97 15.97
CA THR A 2 2.38 39.72 15.94
C THR A 2 1.45 38.64 16.51
N ALA A 3 0.78 37.86 15.66
CA ALA A 3 -0.05 36.71 16.06
C ALA A 3 0.49 35.39 15.46
N LEU A 4 1.78 35.39 15.11
CA LEU A 4 2.46 34.30 14.40
C LEU A 4 3.44 33.51 15.30
N ALA A 5 3.41 33.71 16.63
CA ALA A 5 4.43 33.22 17.55
C ALA A 5 3.94 32.14 18.52
N ALA A 6 2.91 31.37 18.18
CA ALA A 6 2.37 30.32 19.07
C ALA A 6 2.14 28.95 18.40
N ARG A 7 2.72 28.71 17.22
CA ARG A 7 2.72 27.39 16.56
C ARG A 7 4.14 27.04 16.15
N ASN A 8 4.98 26.56 17.08
CA ASN A 8 6.18 25.77 16.72
C ASN A 8 6.96 25.24 17.94
N GLU A 9 6.32 24.53 18.88
CA GLU A 9 7.04 23.71 19.87
C GLU A 9 6.26 22.43 20.23
N GLN A 10 5.66 21.78 19.24
CA GLN A 10 5.27 20.38 19.36
C GLN A 10 6.03 19.59 18.31
N THR A 11 7.24 19.20 18.68
CA THR A 11 7.97 18.11 18.05
C THR A 11 7.03 16.92 17.90
N THR A 12 6.53 16.68 16.68
CA THR A 12 5.64 15.59 16.25
C THR A 12 6.34 14.22 16.28
N VAL A 13 7.28 14.01 17.19
CA VAL A 13 8.07 12.80 17.29
C VAL A 13 7.56 12.00 18.48
N ALA A 14 6.50 11.24 18.23
CA ALA A 14 6.08 10.01 18.93
C ALA A 14 4.54 9.85 18.96
N ALA A 15 3.87 9.95 17.81
CA ALA A 15 2.60 9.25 17.69
C ALA A 15 2.90 7.75 17.80
N ARG A 16 2.50 7.11 18.90
CA ARG A 16 2.60 5.65 19.01
C ARG A 16 1.62 5.05 18.00
N LEU A 17 2.14 4.58 16.88
CA LEU A 17 1.36 3.94 15.83
C LEU A 17 0.91 2.55 16.32
N ALA A 18 -0.20 2.50 17.05
CA ALA A 18 -0.72 1.28 17.65
C ALA A 18 -1.73 0.57 16.74
N SER A 19 -2.33 1.31 15.80
CA SER A 19 -3.38 0.83 14.91
C SER A 19 -3.20 1.29 13.45
N ARG A 20 -3.97 0.71 12.53
CA ARG A 20 -4.05 1.19 11.13
C ARG A 20 -4.59 2.63 11.06
N SER A 21 -5.52 2.99 11.93
CA SER A 21 -6.06 4.36 11.99
C SER A 21 -5.00 5.38 12.39
N ASP A 22 -4.13 5.04 13.35
CA ASP A 22 -3.00 5.90 13.73
C ASP A 22 -2.00 6.06 12.58
N LEU A 23 -1.74 4.96 11.86
CA LEU A 23 -0.88 4.96 10.68
C LEU A 23 -1.45 5.88 9.59
N THR A 24 -2.74 5.77 9.29
CA THR A 24 -3.42 6.63 8.33
C THR A 24 -3.36 8.09 8.76
N ALA A 25 -3.66 8.41 10.02
CA ALA A 25 -3.60 9.78 10.53
C ALA A 25 -2.19 10.38 10.45
N PHE A 26 -1.16 9.58 10.77
CA PHE A 26 0.24 9.99 10.65
C PHE A 26 0.60 10.36 9.21
N PHE A 27 0.29 9.51 8.23
CA PHE A 27 0.60 9.81 6.84
C PHE A 27 -0.24 10.96 6.27
N MET A 28 -1.49 11.11 6.69
CA MET A 28 -2.31 12.28 6.30
C MET A 28 -1.72 13.59 6.82
N ASN A 29 -1.24 13.62 8.06
CA ASN A 29 -0.55 14.81 8.58
C ASN A 29 0.75 15.09 7.83
N LEU A 30 1.50 14.06 7.45
CA LEU A 30 2.71 14.22 6.65
C LEU A 30 2.38 14.73 5.23
N THR A 31 1.32 14.23 4.58
CA THR A 31 0.92 14.75 3.26
C THR A 31 0.58 16.23 3.32
N ASP A 32 -0.12 16.66 4.37
CA ASP A 32 -0.45 18.07 4.59
C ASP A 32 0.82 18.92 4.85
N GLU A 33 1.79 18.42 5.63
CA GLU A 33 3.03 19.15 5.93
C GLU A 33 3.91 19.34 4.69
N ILE A 34 3.98 18.34 3.81
CA ILE A 34 4.86 18.36 2.63
C ILE A 34 4.20 18.96 1.38
N GLY A 35 2.88 19.20 1.41
CA GLY A 35 2.11 19.68 0.25
C GLY A 35 1.69 18.59 -0.73
N ALA A 36 1.68 17.32 -0.32
CA ALA A 36 1.18 16.21 -1.13
C ALA A 36 -0.34 16.07 -1.00
N ASP A 37 -0.99 15.55 -2.05
CA ASP A 37 -2.41 15.21 -2.03
C ASP A 37 -2.64 13.72 -1.71
N GLY A 38 -1.66 12.88 -2.08
CA GLY A 38 -1.72 11.43 -1.93
C GLY A 38 -0.49 10.84 -1.25
N TYR A 39 -0.67 9.72 -0.56
CA TYR A 39 0.39 8.83 -0.13
C TYR A 39 0.03 7.37 -0.39
N MET A 40 1.06 6.54 -0.57
CA MET A 40 0.96 5.09 -0.60
C MET A 40 2.19 4.47 0.08
N LEU A 41 1.97 3.78 1.19
CA LEU A 41 2.98 2.97 1.87
C LEU A 41 2.86 1.52 1.39
N VAL A 42 3.97 0.98 0.87
CA VAL A 42 4.04 -0.39 0.35
C VAL A 42 5.21 -1.16 0.94
N ALA A 43 5.01 -2.47 1.10
CA ALA A 43 6.08 -3.44 1.28
C ALA A 43 6.27 -4.20 -0.02
N ILE A 44 7.52 -4.53 -0.35
CA ILE A 44 7.80 -5.43 -1.47
C ILE A 44 8.71 -6.55 -0.99
N ALA A 45 8.22 -7.78 -1.08
CA ALA A 45 9.00 -8.98 -0.77
C ALA A 45 9.83 -9.36 -1.99
N GLN A 46 11.14 -9.50 -1.82
CA GLN A 46 12.00 -10.12 -2.83
C GLN A 46 11.91 -11.63 -2.68
N ASP A 47 10.92 -12.25 -3.32
CA ASP A 47 10.88 -13.70 -3.49
C ASP A 47 11.12 -14.05 -4.96
N GLN A 48 11.80 -15.16 -5.22
CA GLN A 48 12.54 -15.42 -6.47
C GLN A 48 11.70 -15.50 -7.76
N GLU A 49 10.37 -15.47 -7.69
CA GLU A 49 9.50 -15.59 -8.87
C GLU A 49 8.50 -14.44 -9.09
N ARG A 50 8.22 -13.58 -8.10
CA ARG A 50 7.35 -12.39 -8.25
C ARG A 50 7.71 -11.31 -7.23
N ASP A 51 7.89 -10.07 -7.69
CA ASP A 51 7.86 -8.88 -6.83
C ASP A 51 6.45 -8.77 -6.22
N ASN A 52 6.25 -9.35 -5.04
CA ASN A 52 4.96 -9.30 -4.36
C ASN A 52 4.81 -7.95 -3.67
N LEU A 53 4.15 -7.02 -4.36
CA LEU A 53 3.78 -5.70 -3.84
C LEU A 53 2.60 -5.83 -2.88
N GLN A 54 2.77 -5.30 -1.67
CA GLN A 54 1.70 -5.22 -0.67
C GLN A 54 1.48 -3.77 -0.24
N ILE A 55 0.26 -3.28 -0.44
CA ILE A 55 -0.13 -1.94 0.00
C ILE A 55 -0.52 -2.01 1.48
N ILE A 56 0.28 -1.35 2.33
CA ILE A 56 0.06 -1.31 3.78
C ILE A 56 -1.01 -0.27 4.12
N ALA A 57 -0.86 0.93 3.57
CA ALA A 57 -1.76 2.06 3.76
C ALA A 57 -1.69 2.98 2.55
N SER A 58 -2.82 3.55 2.16
CA SER A 58 -2.91 4.47 1.03
C SER A 58 -4.15 5.34 1.18
N ASN A 59 -4.08 6.58 0.72
CA ASN A 59 -5.26 7.41 0.48
C ASN A 59 -5.56 7.59 -1.03
N TRP A 60 -4.80 6.91 -1.90
CA TRP A 60 -5.13 6.88 -3.33
C TRP A 60 -6.51 6.25 -3.52
N ILE A 61 -7.28 6.82 -4.45
CA ILE A 61 -8.58 6.28 -4.81
C ILE A 61 -8.42 4.86 -5.35
N TYR A 62 -9.40 3.99 -5.06
CA TYR A 62 -9.34 2.58 -5.45
C TYR A 62 -9.13 2.38 -6.95
N ASP A 63 -9.84 3.16 -7.77
CA ASP A 63 -9.71 3.10 -9.23
C ASP A 63 -8.29 3.45 -9.71
N ALA A 64 -7.60 4.38 -9.03
CA ALA A 64 -6.22 4.71 -9.35
C ALA A 64 -5.29 3.53 -9.07
N ILE A 65 -5.50 2.82 -7.97
CA ILE A 65 -4.73 1.62 -7.60
C ILE A 65 -4.98 0.50 -8.62
N GLN A 66 -6.25 0.27 -8.99
CA GLN A 66 -6.62 -0.77 -9.95
C GLN A 66 -6.07 -0.50 -11.35
N LEU A 67 -6.25 0.73 -11.85
CA LEU A 67 -5.81 1.10 -13.20
C LEU A 67 -4.29 1.16 -13.30
N ALA A 68 -3.60 1.69 -12.28
CA ALA A 68 -2.14 1.68 -12.25
C ALA A 68 -1.62 0.22 -12.22
N GLY A 69 -2.26 -0.61 -11.40
CA GLY A 69 -1.87 -2.00 -11.23
C GLY A 69 -0.56 -2.18 -10.46
N HIS A 70 -0.33 -3.39 -9.97
CA HIS A 70 0.81 -3.68 -9.08
C HIS A 70 2.17 -3.54 -9.79
N ALA A 71 2.26 -3.82 -11.09
CA ALA A 71 3.51 -3.73 -11.83
C ALA A 71 4.03 -2.29 -11.90
N LEU A 72 3.15 -1.35 -12.26
CA LEU A 72 3.48 0.07 -12.29
C LEU A 72 3.83 0.57 -10.89
N ILE A 73 3.02 0.27 -9.87
CA ILE A 73 3.28 0.73 -8.50
C ILE A 73 4.61 0.16 -7.96
N ALA A 74 4.92 -1.11 -8.22
CA ALA A 74 6.20 -1.71 -7.85
C ALA A 74 7.37 -1.05 -8.60
N GLY A 75 7.22 -0.77 -9.90
CA GLY A 75 8.17 -0.02 -10.70
C GLY A 75 8.39 1.40 -10.18
N LEU A 76 7.32 2.05 -9.69
CA LEU A 76 7.41 3.37 -9.08
C LEU A 76 8.17 3.33 -7.74
N ALA A 77 7.87 2.33 -6.92
CA ALA A 77 8.46 2.18 -5.60
C ALA A 77 9.95 1.75 -5.65
N GLN A 78 10.32 0.85 -6.57
CA GLN A 78 11.69 0.33 -6.69
C GLN A 78 12.54 1.02 -7.75
N GLY A 79 11.95 1.90 -8.56
CA GLY A 79 12.62 2.58 -9.66
C GLY A 79 13.81 3.44 -9.21
N PRO A 80 14.66 3.89 -10.15
CA PRO A 80 15.87 4.65 -9.86
C PRO A 80 15.63 6.02 -9.20
N PHE A 81 14.40 6.54 -9.23
CA PHE A 81 14.00 7.76 -8.54
C PHE A 81 13.59 7.53 -7.08
N ALA A 82 13.42 6.26 -6.66
CA ALA A 82 13.19 5.90 -5.28
C ALA A 82 14.41 6.25 -4.42
N SER A 83 14.28 7.33 -3.68
CA SER A 83 15.40 7.97 -3.02
C SER A 83 15.77 7.20 -1.75
N ALA A 84 17.00 6.70 -1.71
CA ALA A 84 17.55 6.04 -0.54
C ALA A 84 17.74 7.04 0.61
N PRO A 85 17.74 6.59 1.88
CA PRO A 85 18.04 7.47 3.01
C PRO A 85 19.39 8.19 2.81
N GLY A 86 19.37 9.52 2.89
CA GLY A 86 20.55 10.37 2.67
C GLY A 86 20.86 10.71 1.21
N ALA A 87 20.14 10.14 0.24
CA ALA A 87 20.18 10.59 -1.15
C ALA A 87 19.27 11.81 -1.35
N ARG A 88 19.57 12.61 -2.38
CA ARG A 88 18.72 13.75 -2.73
C ARG A 88 17.39 13.24 -3.32
N PRO A 89 16.23 13.62 -2.75
CA PRO A 89 14.93 13.25 -3.26
C PRO A 89 14.72 13.74 -4.69
N GLN A 90 14.23 12.86 -5.57
CA GLN A 90 13.90 13.17 -6.96
C GLN A 90 12.40 13.02 -7.19
N SER A 91 11.80 14.04 -7.83
CA SER A 91 10.42 14.01 -8.31
C SER A 91 10.34 13.25 -9.63
N LEU A 92 9.37 12.35 -9.74
CA LEU A 92 8.89 11.85 -11.01
C LEU A 92 7.74 12.73 -11.49
N LEU A 93 7.86 13.30 -12.68
CA LEU A 93 6.80 14.08 -13.31
C LEU A 93 6.12 13.26 -14.40
N ALA A 94 4.82 13.03 -14.26
CA ALA A 94 4.03 12.26 -15.21
C ALA A 94 4.08 12.86 -16.62
N SER A 95 4.03 14.19 -16.71
CA SER A 95 4.12 14.94 -17.97
C SER A 95 5.42 14.71 -18.75
N GLN A 96 6.50 14.29 -18.08
CA GLN A 96 7.79 14.06 -18.70
C GLN A 96 7.97 12.62 -19.22
N ALA A 97 7.00 11.73 -18.97
CA ALA A 97 7.02 10.32 -19.37
C ALA A 97 8.43 9.70 -19.21
N PRO A 98 8.94 9.60 -17.97
CA PRO A 98 10.30 9.13 -17.73
C PRO A 98 10.50 7.75 -18.35
N ALA A 99 11.73 7.40 -18.73
CA ALA A 99 12.03 6.18 -19.50
C ALA A 99 11.55 4.85 -18.87
N ILE A 100 11.20 4.85 -17.58
CA ILE A 100 10.64 3.70 -16.84
C ILE A 100 9.12 3.56 -17.06
N LEU A 101 8.44 4.65 -17.44
CA LEU A 101 7.01 4.68 -17.70
C LEU A 101 6.73 4.69 -19.20
N GLY A 102 5.80 3.86 -19.64
CA GLY A 102 5.17 4.03 -20.94
C GLY A 102 4.42 5.36 -21.03
N GLY A 103 4.26 5.90 -22.24
CA GLY A 103 3.48 7.13 -22.44
C GLY A 103 2.01 7.02 -22.03
N GLU A 104 1.45 5.80 -22.01
CA GLU A 104 0.11 5.51 -21.52
C GLU A 104 0.03 5.54 -19.99
N GLU A 105 0.98 4.91 -19.30
CA GLU A 105 1.08 4.90 -17.83
C GLU A 105 1.29 6.31 -17.27
N ALA A 106 2.14 7.09 -17.94
CA ALA A 106 2.38 8.49 -17.63
C ALA A 106 1.09 9.32 -17.72
N ARG A 107 0.31 9.17 -18.80
CA ARG A 107 -0.99 9.85 -18.95
C ARG A 107 -2.00 9.38 -17.92
N LEU A 108 -2.02 8.09 -17.60
CA LEU A 108 -2.92 7.52 -16.61
C LEU A 108 -2.69 8.15 -15.23
N LEU A 109 -1.43 8.24 -14.80
CA LEU A 109 -1.07 8.88 -13.52
C LEU A 109 -1.50 10.36 -13.49
N ASP A 110 -1.28 11.09 -14.59
CA ASP A 110 -1.68 12.49 -14.70
C ASP A 110 -3.20 12.67 -14.57
N VAL A 111 -3.98 11.86 -15.31
CA VAL A 111 -5.46 11.87 -15.25
C VAL A 111 -6.00 11.53 -13.86
N LEU A 112 -5.31 10.66 -13.12
CA LEU A 112 -5.67 10.26 -11.76
C LEU A 112 -5.24 11.27 -10.69
N GLY A 113 -4.63 12.40 -11.07
CA GLY A 113 -4.18 13.43 -10.13
C GLY A 113 -2.85 13.09 -9.45
N HIS A 114 -1.97 12.38 -10.15
CA HIS A 114 -0.62 12.02 -9.71
C HIS A 114 0.43 12.59 -10.67
N ALA A 115 0.34 13.89 -10.94
CA ALA A 115 1.22 14.61 -11.86
C ALA A 115 2.69 14.65 -11.37
N GLU A 116 2.88 14.70 -10.06
CA GLU A 116 4.19 14.63 -9.40
C GLU A 116 4.19 13.52 -8.35
N ILE A 117 5.24 12.70 -8.35
CA ILE A 117 5.40 11.59 -7.40
C ILE A 117 6.82 11.60 -6.84
N PHE A 118 6.94 11.56 -5.51
CA PHE A 118 8.18 11.29 -4.81
C PHE A 118 8.15 9.87 -4.23
N ALA A 119 9.15 9.07 -4.56
CA ALA A 119 9.33 7.75 -3.99
C ALA A 119 10.48 7.76 -2.98
N LEU A 120 10.22 7.34 -1.74
CA LEU A 120 11.22 7.26 -0.67
C LEU A 120 11.39 5.82 -0.20
N ARG A 121 12.64 5.37 -0.13
CA ARG A 121 12.98 4.05 0.42
C ARG A 121 13.11 4.13 1.93
N LEU A 122 12.38 3.28 2.64
CA LEU A 122 12.34 3.26 4.09
C LEU A 122 12.98 1.95 4.59
N HIS A 123 13.99 2.09 5.44
CA HIS A 123 14.64 0.95 6.08
C HIS A 123 14.21 0.89 7.55
N VAL A 124 13.33 -0.05 7.87
CA VAL A 124 12.75 -0.20 9.21
C VAL A 124 13.18 -1.56 9.77
N GLY A 125 14.32 -1.57 10.46
CA GLY A 125 14.96 -2.80 10.93
C GLY A 125 15.35 -3.70 9.75
N ARG A 126 14.68 -4.85 9.61
CA ARG A 126 14.88 -5.80 8.49
C ARG A 126 13.88 -5.62 7.35
N GLN A 127 12.84 -4.81 7.54
CA GLN A 127 11.82 -4.59 6.53
C GLN A 127 12.24 -3.46 5.59
N ARG A 128 12.09 -3.72 4.29
CA ARG A 128 12.24 -2.71 3.23
C ARG A 128 10.86 -2.27 2.83
N LEU A 129 10.54 -1.02 3.15
CA LEU A 129 9.29 -0.39 2.81
C LEU A 129 9.56 0.76 1.85
N PHE A 130 8.52 1.17 1.13
CA PHE A 130 8.58 2.29 0.23
C PHE A 130 7.35 3.15 0.47
N VAL A 131 7.53 4.47 0.47
CA VAL A 131 6.40 5.41 0.47
C VAL A 131 6.45 6.23 -0.80
N LEU A 132 5.30 6.31 -1.46
CA LEU A 132 5.04 7.22 -2.57
C LEU A 132 4.23 8.39 -2.02
N PHE A 133 4.67 9.62 -2.27
CA PHE A 133 3.88 10.82 -2.08
C PHE A 133 3.52 11.37 -3.45
N SER A 134 2.26 11.72 -3.69
CA SER A 134 1.80 12.25 -4.97
C SER A 134 1.06 13.57 -4.82
N ALA A 135 1.14 14.40 -5.86
CA ALA A 135 0.41 15.64 -5.97
C ALA A 135 -0.26 15.75 -7.35
N ALA A 136 -1.40 16.42 -7.38
CA ALA A 136 -2.17 16.68 -8.60
C ALA A 136 -1.48 17.69 -9.53
N GLU A 137 -0.55 18.48 -9.00
CA GLU A 137 0.20 19.49 -9.75
C GLU A 137 1.70 19.37 -9.46
N ALA A 138 2.53 19.61 -10.48
CA ALA A 138 3.99 19.58 -10.35
C ALA A 138 4.52 20.75 -9.52
N GLY A 139 5.49 20.48 -8.64
CA GLY A 139 6.11 21.48 -7.78
C GLY A 139 5.31 21.83 -6.53
N ARG A 140 4.24 21.09 -6.23
CA ARG A 140 3.43 21.28 -5.02
C ARG A 140 4.12 20.69 -3.79
N ILE A 141 4.85 19.58 -3.97
CA ILE A 141 5.59 18.93 -2.88
C ILE A 141 6.93 19.65 -2.68
N ASP A 142 7.22 20.06 -1.45
CA ASP A 142 8.51 20.70 -1.15
C ASP A 142 9.64 19.64 -1.05
N PRO A 143 10.61 19.62 -1.98
CA PRO A 143 11.69 18.65 -1.95
C PRO A 143 12.66 18.85 -0.78
N ASN A 144 12.68 20.03 -0.13
CA ASN A 144 13.61 20.33 0.95
C ASN A 144 13.22 19.65 2.27
N VAL A 145 11.92 19.38 2.47
CA VAL A 145 11.43 18.69 3.67
C VAL A 145 11.50 17.16 3.53
N MET A 146 11.60 16.64 2.30
CA MET A 146 11.62 15.21 2.01
C MET A 146 12.65 14.39 2.81
N PRO A 147 13.92 14.82 3.00
CA PRO A 147 14.88 14.06 3.81
C PRO A 147 14.45 13.93 5.27
N ARG A 148 13.84 14.99 5.84
CA ARG A 148 13.30 14.99 7.20
C ARG A 148 12.08 14.08 7.27
N THR A 149 11.14 14.20 6.33
CA THR A 149 9.96 13.33 6.21
C THR A 149 10.35 11.86 6.12
N GLN A 150 11.38 11.53 5.33
CA GLN A 150 11.89 10.16 5.22
C GLN A 150 12.38 9.61 6.56
N LEU A 151 13.09 10.43 7.35
CA LEU A 151 13.58 10.05 8.67
C LEU A 151 12.42 9.88 9.66
N GLU A 152 11.44 10.78 9.63
CA GLU A 152 10.24 10.70 10.47
C GLU A 152 9.43 9.45 10.17
N CYS A 153 9.24 9.10 8.90
CA CYS A 153 8.66 7.82 8.47
C CYS A 153 9.44 6.63 9.03
N CYS A 154 10.76 6.59 8.84
CA CYS A 154 11.59 5.49 9.36
C CYS A 154 11.46 5.36 10.88
N TYR A 155 11.51 6.47 11.61
CA TYR A 155 11.39 6.50 13.06
C TYR A 155 10.01 6.02 13.52
N ALA A 156 8.93 6.62 13.02
CA ALA A 156 7.56 6.28 13.43
C ALA A 156 7.23 4.81 13.15
N LEU A 157 7.60 4.30 11.97
CA LEU A 157 7.39 2.91 11.58
C LEU A 157 8.24 1.94 12.42
N SER A 158 9.43 2.34 12.88
CA SER A 158 10.25 1.51 13.79
C SER A 158 9.59 1.26 15.14
N GLN A 159 8.71 2.18 15.57
CA GLN A 159 7.93 2.06 16.81
C GLN A 159 6.63 1.25 16.61
N ALA A 160 6.36 0.77 15.40
CA ALA A 160 5.10 0.15 14.99
C ALA A 160 5.25 -1.28 14.42
N PRO A 161 6.11 -2.17 14.97
CA PRO A 161 6.40 -3.45 14.34
C PRO A 161 5.18 -4.36 14.22
N SER A 162 4.22 -4.27 15.15
CA SER A 162 2.97 -5.06 15.10
C SER A 162 2.03 -4.61 13.97
N VAL A 163 1.92 -3.30 13.73
CA VAL A 163 1.09 -2.74 12.65
C VAL A 163 1.68 -3.14 11.29
N LEU A 164 3.01 -3.03 11.16
CA LEU A 164 3.71 -3.49 9.98
C LEU A 164 3.58 -4.99 9.78
N ALA A 165 3.81 -5.80 10.81
CA ALA A 165 3.67 -7.25 10.72
C ALA A 165 2.26 -7.67 10.27
N ALA A 166 1.21 -7.10 10.88
CA ALA A 166 -0.17 -7.36 10.50
C ALA A 166 -0.48 -6.90 9.07
N ALA A 167 0.03 -5.74 8.66
CA ALA A 167 -0.16 -5.22 7.31
C ALA A 167 0.71 -5.93 6.26
N THR A 168 1.77 -6.63 6.68
CA THR A 168 2.62 -7.49 5.83
C THR A 168 2.24 -8.97 5.88
N MET A 169 1.17 -9.33 6.60
CA MET A 169 0.60 -10.68 6.49
C MET A 169 0.12 -10.79 5.04
N GLN A 170 0.90 -11.52 4.24
CA GLN A 170 0.61 -11.76 2.85
C GLN A 170 -0.80 -12.33 2.77
N ASP A 171 -1.60 -11.78 1.86
CA ASP A 171 -2.78 -12.49 1.44
C ASP A 171 -2.32 -13.72 0.67
N PRO A 172 -2.43 -14.93 1.25
CA PRO A 172 -1.88 -16.09 0.59
C PRO A 172 -2.86 -16.59 -0.48
N LEU A 173 -4.08 -16.05 -0.55
CA LEU A 173 -5.14 -16.52 -1.43
C LEU A 173 -4.99 -15.94 -2.84
N SER A 174 -5.23 -16.79 -3.82
CA SER A 174 -5.55 -16.36 -5.17
C SER A 174 -6.93 -15.71 -5.22
N ASP A 175 -7.20 -14.92 -6.26
CA ASP A 175 -8.49 -14.26 -6.44
C ASP A 175 -9.67 -15.24 -6.42
N ARG A 176 -9.52 -16.42 -7.02
CA ARG A 176 -10.56 -17.47 -7.02
C ARG A 176 -10.77 -18.09 -5.64
N GLU A 177 -9.71 -18.28 -4.88
CA GLU A 177 -9.81 -18.78 -3.49
C GLU A 177 -10.53 -17.76 -2.60
N ARG A 178 -10.21 -16.47 -2.77
CA ARG A 178 -10.86 -15.35 -2.09
C ARG A 178 -12.34 -15.24 -2.44
N GLU A 179 -12.68 -15.22 -3.73
CA GLU A 179 -14.07 -15.16 -4.20
C GLU A 179 -14.89 -16.33 -3.65
N CYS A 180 -14.33 -17.54 -3.64
CA CYS A 180 -15.00 -18.71 -3.08
C CYS A 180 -15.25 -18.53 -1.58
N LEU A 181 -14.26 -18.09 -0.80
CA LEU A 181 -14.45 -17.86 0.64
C LEU A 181 -15.44 -16.72 0.92
N PHE A 182 -15.43 -15.66 0.12
CA PHE A 182 -16.36 -14.54 0.24
C PHE A 182 -17.81 -14.98 0.02
N TRP A 183 -18.12 -15.68 -1.06
CA TRP A 183 -19.50 -16.12 -1.28
C TRP A 183 -19.97 -17.13 -0.22
N VAL A 184 -19.07 -17.98 0.26
CA VAL A 184 -19.40 -18.90 1.35
C VAL A 184 -19.59 -18.16 2.68
N SER A 185 -18.86 -17.07 2.96
CA SER A 185 -19.11 -16.24 4.15
C SER A 185 -20.47 -15.54 4.09
N GLU A 186 -20.95 -15.21 2.90
CA GLU A 186 -22.31 -14.70 2.64
C GLU A 186 -23.39 -15.80 2.69
N GLY A 187 -23.02 -17.04 3.04
CA GLY A 187 -23.95 -18.15 3.22
C GLY A 187 -24.34 -18.90 1.93
N LYS A 188 -23.64 -18.69 0.82
CA LYS A 188 -23.87 -19.45 -0.41
C LYS A 188 -23.39 -20.89 -0.29
N THR A 189 -24.14 -21.82 -0.89
CA THR A 189 -23.73 -23.21 -0.99
C THR A 189 -22.64 -23.38 -2.06
N THR A 190 -21.86 -24.47 -1.99
CA THR A 190 -20.82 -24.74 -3.00
C THR A 190 -21.40 -24.75 -4.43
N ASP A 191 -22.63 -25.23 -4.60
CA ASP A 191 -23.31 -25.29 -5.91
C ASP A 191 -23.74 -23.90 -6.40
N ASP A 192 -24.20 -23.03 -5.49
CA ASP A 192 -24.49 -21.63 -5.83
C ASP A 192 -23.21 -20.90 -6.23
N VAL A 193 -22.11 -21.11 -5.50
CA VAL A 193 -20.80 -20.49 -5.83
C VAL A 193 -20.29 -20.99 -7.17
N ALA A 194 -20.44 -22.29 -7.45
CA ALA A 194 -20.09 -22.87 -8.74
C ALA A 194 -20.86 -22.21 -9.88
N LEU A 195 -22.17 -21.99 -9.70
CA LEU A 195 -23.02 -21.28 -10.64
C LEU A 195 -22.59 -19.81 -10.83
N ILE A 196 -22.32 -19.08 -9.73
CA ILE A 196 -21.90 -17.68 -9.76
C ILE A 196 -20.57 -17.50 -10.49
N LEU A 197 -19.60 -18.37 -10.22
CA LEU A 197 -18.24 -18.27 -10.76
C LEU A 197 -18.05 -18.97 -12.12
N GLY A 198 -19.06 -19.70 -12.61
CA GLY A 198 -19.00 -20.42 -13.88
C GLY A 198 -18.04 -21.61 -13.88
N VAL A 199 -17.88 -22.28 -12.73
CA VAL A 199 -16.99 -23.45 -12.55
C VAL A 199 -17.76 -24.63 -11.95
N SER A 200 -17.13 -25.81 -11.83
CA SER A 200 -17.77 -26.96 -11.18
C SER A 200 -17.72 -26.87 -9.65
N SER A 201 -18.66 -27.50 -8.95
CA SER A 201 -18.64 -27.60 -7.48
C SER A 201 -17.36 -28.28 -6.95
N ASN A 202 -16.79 -29.21 -7.72
CA ASN A 202 -15.49 -29.82 -7.40
C ASN A 202 -14.34 -28.79 -7.47
N THR A 203 -14.37 -27.90 -8.46
CA THR A 203 -13.41 -26.81 -8.59
C THR A 203 -13.51 -25.85 -7.40
N VAL A 204 -14.73 -25.47 -6.99
CA VAL A 204 -14.95 -24.64 -5.79
C VAL A 204 -14.42 -25.33 -4.53
N ASN A 205 -14.70 -26.63 -4.35
CA ASN A 205 -14.17 -27.39 -3.22
C ASN A 205 -12.63 -27.44 -3.21
N SER A 206 -12.01 -27.54 -4.38
CA SER A 206 -10.56 -27.49 -4.53
C SER A 206 -10.00 -26.13 -4.08
N TYR A 207 -10.57 -25.02 -4.58
CA TYR A 207 -10.18 -23.67 -4.15
C TYR A 207 -10.32 -23.49 -2.63
N ILE A 208 -11.43 -23.92 -2.04
CA ILE A 208 -11.62 -23.80 -0.59
C ILE A 208 -10.62 -24.68 0.18
N THR A 209 -10.27 -25.85 -0.33
CA THR A 209 -9.26 -26.73 0.30
C THR A 209 -7.88 -26.08 0.27
N HIS A 210 -7.48 -25.50 -0.85
CA HIS A 210 -6.23 -24.75 -0.95
C HIS A 210 -6.24 -23.54 -0.02
N ALA A 211 -7.36 -22.80 0.04
CA ALA A 211 -7.49 -21.66 0.93
C ALA A 211 -7.34 -22.05 2.41
N ILE A 212 -7.93 -23.17 2.83
CA ILE A 212 -7.77 -23.72 4.19
C ILE A 212 -6.30 -24.00 4.50
N GLN A 213 -5.58 -24.65 3.58
CA GLN A 213 -4.15 -24.96 3.76
C GLN A 213 -3.31 -23.68 3.85
N LYS A 214 -3.53 -22.74 2.92
CA LYS A 214 -2.79 -21.47 2.85
C LYS A 214 -3.01 -20.58 4.06
N LEU A 215 -4.21 -20.58 4.62
CA LEU A 215 -4.53 -19.86 5.87
C LEU A 215 -4.14 -20.63 7.13
N SER A 216 -3.50 -21.80 7.01
CA SER A 216 -3.18 -22.69 8.13
C SER A 216 -4.40 -22.97 9.02
N ALA A 217 -5.57 -23.08 8.41
CA ALA A 217 -6.83 -23.32 9.10
C ALA A 217 -7.11 -24.82 9.21
N SER A 218 -7.80 -25.23 10.28
CA SER A 218 -8.17 -26.64 10.48
C SER A 218 -9.42 -27.06 9.72
N ASN A 219 -10.28 -26.10 9.33
CA ASN A 219 -11.52 -26.36 8.61
C ASN A 219 -12.02 -25.10 7.87
N ARG A 220 -13.08 -25.28 7.06
CA ARG A 220 -13.72 -24.22 6.27
C ARG A 220 -14.17 -23.03 7.13
N ALA A 221 -14.79 -23.27 8.29
CA ALA A 221 -15.27 -22.20 9.16
C ALA A 221 -14.11 -21.38 9.76
N MET A 222 -13.03 -22.05 10.17
CA MET A 222 -11.81 -21.40 10.64
C MET A 222 -11.14 -20.60 9.53
N ALA A 223 -11.10 -21.12 8.30
CA ALA A 223 -10.56 -20.40 7.15
C ALA A 223 -11.34 -19.11 6.86
N ILE A 224 -12.68 -19.19 6.83
CA ILE A 224 -13.56 -18.01 6.67
C ILE A 224 -13.31 -17.00 7.79
N ALA A 225 -13.34 -17.45 9.05
CA ALA A 225 -13.15 -16.55 10.19
C ALA A 225 -11.76 -15.93 10.22
N THR A 226 -10.72 -16.65 9.79
CA THR A 226 -9.36 -16.12 9.63
C THR A 226 -9.32 -15.08 8.52
N ALA A 227 -9.88 -15.38 7.35
CA ALA A 227 -9.90 -14.47 6.20
C ALA A 227 -10.62 -13.14 6.53
N ILE A 228 -11.75 -13.19 7.25
CA ILE A 228 -12.46 -11.99 7.74
C ILE A 228 -11.60 -11.22 8.75
N ARG A 229 -11.02 -11.89 9.75
CA ARG A 229 -10.18 -11.23 10.78
C ARG A 229 -8.92 -10.59 10.21
N SER A 230 -8.36 -11.16 9.15
CA SER A 230 -7.20 -10.61 8.44
C SER A 230 -7.55 -9.57 7.39
N GLY A 231 -8.84 -9.30 7.14
CA GLY A 231 -9.30 -8.35 6.12
C GLY A 231 -9.02 -8.80 4.69
N ILE A 232 -8.93 -10.11 4.46
CA ILE A 232 -8.74 -10.72 3.15
C ILE A 232 -10.09 -10.84 2.40
N ILE A 233 -11.19 -11.01 3.14
CA ILE A 233 -12.58 -10.97 2.66
C ILE A 233 -13.44 -10.13 3.59
#